data_AF-A0A450TVV9-F1
#
_entry.id   AF-A0A450TVV9-F1
#
_cell.length_a   1.000
_cell.length_b   1.000
_cell.length_c   1.000
_cell.angle_alpha   90.00
_cell.angle_beta   90.00
_cell.angle_gamma   90.00
#
_symmetry.space_group_name_H-M   'P 1'
#
loop_
_entity.id
_entity.type
_entity.pdbx_description
1 polymer ?
#
loop_
_entity_poly.entity_id
_entity_poly.type
_entity_poly.pdbx_seq_one_letter_code
_entity_poly.pdbx_strand_id
1 'polypeptide(L)'
;MGLTYATVQLTNFLNRESLETDTRVDTGATFLCVTEEIALQLGFDLTEARRQVVTLADGHQYEVPKITPIEVAFGNRSYVTEAVVIGDEPLLGVLPLEAMDLVIDPSQRQLITNPRHPNYAVALAKRSGFR
;
A
#
# COMPACT_ATOMS: atom_id res chain seq x y z
N MET A 1 -1.66 -17.41 -12.26
CA MET A 1 -2.19 -17.33 -10.88
C MET A 1 -3.36 -16.36 -10.88
N GLY A 2 -4.39 -16.59 -10.08
CA GLY A 2 -5.55 -15.67 -10.00
C GLY A 2 -5.18 -14.36 -9.33
N LEU A 3 -5.92 -13.30 -9.65
CA LEU A 3 -5.81 -12.01 -8.96
C LEU A 3 -6.29 -12.17 -7.51
N THR A 4 -5.55 -11.60 -6.56
CA THR A 4 -5.95 -11.51 -5.15
C THR A 4 -6.32 -10.07 -4.87
N TYR A 5 -7.48 -9.87 -4.27
CA TYR A 5 -7.98 -8.57 -3.83
C TYR A 5 -8.16 -8.59 -2.31
N ALA A 6 -8.05 -7.41 -1.70
CA ALA A 6 -8.33 -7.20 -0.29
C ALA A 6 -9.06 -5.88 -0.10
N THR A 7 -10.17 -5.91 0.63
CA THR A 7 -10.82 -4.70 1.11
C THR A 7 -9.94 -4.08 2.19
N VAL A 8 -9.46 -2.86 1.95
CA VAL A 8 -8.61 -2.11 2.89
C VAL A 8 -9.25 -0.76 3.18
N GLN A 9 -8.98 -0.23 4.37
CA GLN A 9 -9.31 1.15 4.69
C GLN A 9 -8.10 2.04 4.40
N LEU A 10 -8.29 3.04 3.56
CA LEU A 10 -7.31 4.09 3.29
C LEU A 10 -7.74 5.35 4.04
N THR A 11 -6.82 5.98 4.75
CA THR A 11 -7.09 7.19 5.52
C THR A 11 -5.99 8.21 5.27
N ASN A 12 -6.36 9.45 4.91
CA ASN A 12 -5.42 10.55 4.98
C ASN A 12 -5.11 10.81 6.45
N PHE A 13 -3.85 10.60 6.83
CA PHE A 13 -3.48 10.57 8.24
C PHE A 13 -3.57 11.95 8.91
N LEU A 14 -3.55 13.04 8.13
CA LEU A 14 -3.57 14.41 8.64
C LEU A 14 -4.99 14.92 8.89
N ASN A 15 -5.88 14.79 7.91
CA ASN A 15 -7.25 15.32 7.98
C ASN A 15 -8.28 14.27 8.43
N ARG A 16 -7.88 12.98 8.51
CA ARG A 16 -8.70 11.84 8.92
C ARG A 16 -9.85 11.49 7.96
N GLU A 17 -9.86 12.04 6.75
CA GLU A 17 -10.72 11.55 5.67
C GLU A 17 -10.34 10.10 5.35
N SER A 18 -11.35 9.24 5.21
CA SER A 18 -11.14 7.80 5.05
C SER A 18 -12.13 7.19 4.07
N LEU A 19 -11.68 6.18 3.33
CA LEU A 19 -12.52 5.37 2.46
C LEU A 19 -12.11 3.91 2.51
N GLU A 20 -13.08 3.03 2.36
CA GLU A 20 -12.87 1.60 2.19
C GLU A 20 -12.87 1.27 0.70
N THR A 21 -11.93 0.43 0.25
CA THR A 21 -11.80 0.10 -1.18
C THR A 21 -11.22 -1.30 -1.39
N ASP A 22 -11.71 -1.99 -2.42
CA ASP A 22 -11.17 -3.26 -2.88
C ASP A 22 -9.87 -3.02 -3.64
N THR A 23 -8.77 -3.43 -3.03
CA THR A 23 -7.41 -3.15 -3.51
C THR A 23 -6.77 -4.42 -4.03
N ARG A 24 -6.20 -4.34 -5.24
CA ARG A 24 -5.45 -5.45 -5.83
C ARG A 24 -4.15 -5.67 -5.07
N VAL A 25 -3.83 -6.91 -4.73
CA VAL A 25 -2.57 -7.25 -4.07
C VAL A 25 -1.53 -7.65 -5.10
N ASP A 26 -0.39 -6.96 -5.15
CA ASP A 26 0.65 -7.22 -6.14
C ASP A 26 2.06 -7.11 -5.55
N THR A 27 2.73 -8.26 -5.41
CA THR A 27 4.12 -8.34 -4.92
C THR A 27 5.14 -7.85 -5.94
N GLY A 28 4.74 -7.60 -7.19
CA GLY A 28 5.58 -7.01 -8.23
C GLY A 28 5.68 -5.48 -8.15
N ALA A 29 4.85 -4.83 -7.33
CA ALA A 29 4.85 -3.39 -7.13
C ALA A 29 5.46 -3.01 -5.77
N THR A 30 6.16 -1.87 -5.72
CA THR A 30 6.81 -1.38 -4.49
C THR A 30 5.83 -0.67 -3.55
N PHE A 31 5.16 0.36 -4.08
CA PHE A 31 4.35 1.29 -3.30
C PHE A 31 2.89 0.83 -3.19
N LEU A 32 2.15 1.42 -2.24
CA LEU A 32 0.71 1.58 -2.40
C LEU A 32 0.47 2.46 -3.63
N CYS A 33 -0.35 2.00 -4.57
CA CYS A 33 -0.83 2.81 -5.67
C CYS A 33 -2.30 3.14 -5.43
N VAL A 34 -2.69 4.39 -5.65
CA VAL A 34 -4.09 4.82 -5.61
C VAL A 34 -4.45 5.52 -6.91
N THR A 35 -5.73 5.50 -7.25
CA THR A 35 -6.24 6.29 -8.37
C THR A 35 -6.25 7.77 -7.99
N GLU A 36 -6.28 8.64 -9.01
CA GLU A 36 -6.48 10.08 -8.81
C GLU A 36 -7.79 10.36 -8.06
N GLU A 37 -8.86 9.64 -8.37
CA GLU A 37 -10.14 9.77 -7.69
C GLU A 37 -10.03 9.46 -6.19
N ILE A 38 -9.39 8.35 -5.80
CA ILE A 38 -9.17 7.99 -4.39
C ILE A 38 -8.35 9.07 -3.68
N ALA A 39 -7.28 9.56 -4.32
CA ALA A 39 -6.44 10.60 -3.73
C ALA A 39 -7.23 11.90 -3.48
N LEU A 40 -8.06 12.32 -4.43
CA LEU A 40 -8.91 13.51 -4.29
C LEU A 40 -10.00 13.32 -3.23
N GLN A 41 -10.64 12.14 -3.16
CA GLN A 41 -11.63 11.82 -2.11
C GLN A 41 -11.02 11.86 -0.70
N LEU A 42 -9.76 11.43 -0.56
CA LEU A 42 -9.00 11.54 0.70
C LEU A 42 -8.49 12.98 0.98
N GLY A 43 -8.81 13.94 0.13
CA GLY A 43 -8.48 15.35 0.31
C GLY A 43 -7.02 15.70 0.06
N PHE A 44 -6.30 14.93 -0.76
CA PHE A 44 -4.95 15.30 -1.20
C PHE A 44 -5.02 16.30 -2.36
N ASP A 45 -4.20 17.35 -2.31
CA ASP A 45 -3.97 18.25 -3.44
C ASP A 45 -2.82 17.71 -4.31
N LEU A 46 -3.16 17.22 -5.50
CA LEU A 46 -2.19 16.66 -6.44
C LEU A 46 -1.33 17.72 -7.14
N THR A 47 -1.74 18.99 -7.11
CA THR A 47 -0.97 20.08 -7.72
C THR A 47 0.26 20.45 -6.88
N GLU A 48 0.19 20.23 -5.57
CA GLU A 48 1.28 20.45 -4.62
C GLU A 48 2.05 19.15 -4.28
N ALA A 49 1.59 18.00 -4.78
CA ALA A 49 2.21 16.72 -4.51
C ALA A 49 3.63 16.63 -5.07
N ARG A 50 4.56 16.11 -4.25
CA ARG A 50 5.90 15.75 -4.74
C ARG A 50 5.78 14.70 -5.84
N ARG A 51 6.75 14.69 -6.75
CA ARG A 51 6.83 13.69 -7.80
C ARG A 51 7.72 12.51 -7.40
N GLN A 52 7.38 11.33 -7.91
CA GLN A 52 8.13 10.09 -7.76
C GLN A 52 8.36 9.50 -9.14
N VAL A 53 9.63 9.17 -9.47
CA VAL A 53 9.94 8.38 -10.66
C VAL A 53 9.70 6.91 -10.33
N VAL A 54 8.91 6.23 -11.15
CA VAL A 54 8.59 4.80 -11.04
C VAL A 54 8.84 4.11 -12.38
N THR A 55 9.18 2.83 -12.35
CA THR A 55 9.24 1.97 -13.55
C THR A 55 8.01 1.09 -13.57
N LEU A 56 7.25 1.08 -14.67
CA LEU A 56 6.06 0.24 -14.81
C LEU A 56 6.40 -1.12 -15.44
N ALA A 57 5.41 -2.00 -15.53
CA ALA A 57 5.56 -3.34 -16.10
C ALA A 57 5.98 -3.35 -17.58
N ASP A 58 5.78 -2.24 -18.30
CA ASP A 58 6.27 -2.04 -19.67
C ASP A 58 7.78 -1.72 -19.73
N GLY A 59 8.44 -1.56 -18.58
CA GLY A 59 9.85 -1.23 -18.45
C GLY A 59 10.17 0.26 -18.61
N HIS A 60 9.17 1.11 -18.86
CA HIS A 60 9.36 2.54 -19.01
C HIS A 60 9.26 3.28 -17.66
N GLN A 61 9.98 4.39 -17.57
CA GLN A 61 9.95 5.27 -16.41
C GLN A 61 8.92 6.38 -16.59
N TYR A 62 8.18 6.64 -15.53
CA TYR A 62 7.18 7.69 -15.46
C TYR A 62 7.37 8.48 -14.17
N GLU A 63 7.18 9.79 -14.25
CA GLU A 63 7.12 10.65 -13.09
C GLU A 63 5.65 10.82 -12.70
N VAL A 64 5.27 10.43 -11.48
CA VAL A 64 3.88 10.40 -10.98
C VAL A 64 3.74 11.18 -9.66
N PRO A 65 2.55 11.70 -9.31
CA PRO A 65 2.33 12.29 -7.99
C PRO A 65 2.56 11.28 -6.87
N LYS A 66 3.13 11.74 -5.76
CA LYS A 66 3.30 10.97 -4.53
C LYS A 66 2.63 11.71 -3.38
N ILE A 67 1.68 11.04 -2.73
CA ILE A 67 0.92 11.54 -1.59
C ILE A 67 1.40 10.89 -0.30
N THR A 68 1.39 11.65 0.79
CA THR A 68 1.81 11.20 2.12
C THR A 68 1.39 12.25 3.16
N PRO A 69 1.12 11.88 4.43
CA PRO A 69 1.00 10.52 4.95
C PRO A 69 -0.39 9.91 4.72
N ILE A 70 -0.43 8.69 4.22
CA ILE A 70 -1.64 7.87 4.07
C ILE A 70 -1.52 6.63 4.97
N GLU A 71 -2.54 6.36 5.76
CA GLU A 71 -2.66 5.13 6.56
C GLU A 71 -3.46 4.10 5.76
N VAL A 72 -2.91 2.89 5.61
CA VAL A 72 -3.62 1.73 5.11
C VAL A 72 -3.88 0.76 6.26
N ALA A 73 -5.11 0.25 6.37
CA ALA A 73 -5.51 -0.70 7.39
C ALA A 73 -6.17 -1.95 6.79
N PHE A 74 -5.82 -3.11 7.33
CA PHE A 74 -6.37 -4.42 6.97
C PHE A 74 -6.40 -5.33 8.20
N GLY A 75 -7.57 -5.88 8.52
CA GLY A 75 -7.75 -6.72 9.70
C GLY A 75 -7.36 -5.99 10.99
N ASN A 76 -6.42 -6.54 11.75
CA ASN A 76 -5.88 -5.92 12.97
C ASN A 76 -4.56 -5.16 12.76
N ARG A 77 -4.24 -4.78 11.52
CA ARG A 77 -2.98 -4.14 11.13
C ARG A 77 -3.24 -2.78 10.49
N SER A 78 -2.38 -1.80 10.77
CA SER A 78 -2.29 -0.59 9.97
C SER A 78 -0.85 -0.15 9.77
N TYR A 79 -0.61 0.63 8.73
CA TYR A 79 0.69 1.19 8.40
C TYR A 79 0.53 2.57 7.74
N VAL A 80 1.26 3.56 8.26
CA VAL A 80 1.34 4.90 7.68
C VAL A 80 2.50 4.96 6.71
N THR A 81 2.21 5.31 5.46
CA THR A 81 3.16 5.28 4.34
C THR A 81 2.88 6.39 3.35
N GLU A 82 3.54 6.32 2.20
CA GLU A 82 3.30 7.05 0.99
C GLU A 82 2.52 6.20 -0.02
N ALA A 83 1.79 6.87 -0.91
CA ALA A 83 1.23 6.25 -2.10
C ALA A 83 1.62 7.03 -3.36
N VAL A 84 1.76 6.31 -4.47
CA VAL A 84 1.86 6.92 -5.80
C VAL A 84 0.49 6.96 -6.46
N VAL A 85 0.20 8.05 -7.17
CA VAL A 85 -1.11 8.26 -7.81
C VAL A 85 -1.03 7.87 -9.27
N ILE A 86 -1.55 6.69 -9.61
CA ILE A 86 -1.46 6.08 -10.94
C ILE A 86 -2.48 4.94 -11.09
N GLY A 87 -2.87 4.67 -12.33
CA GLY A 87 -3.71 3.52 -12.68
C GLY A 87 -5.20 3.80 -12.53
N ASP A 88 -5.99 2.75 -12.72
CA ASP A 88 -7.45 2.73 -12.72
C ASP A 88 -8.04 1.92 -11.55
N GLU A 89 -7.23 1.13 -10.85
CA GLU A 89 -7.57 0.44 -9.60
C GLU A 89 -6.48 0.66 -8.53
N PRO A 90 -6.82 0.71 -7.24
CA PRO A 90 -5.81 0.76 -6.19
C PRO A 90 -5.05 -0.56 -6.10
N LEU A 91 -3.77 -0.47 -5.75
CA LEU A 91 -2.87 -1.61 -5.65
C LEU A 91 -2.05 -1.57 -4.36
N LEU A 92 -1.99 -2.70 -3.66
CA LEU A 92 -1.20 -2.91 -2.45
C LEU A 92 0.14 -3.55 -2.81
N GLY A 93 1.20 -2.73 -2.84
CA GLY A 93 2.57 -3.17 -3.11
C GLY A 93 3.30 -3.75 -1.89
N VAL A 94 4.58 -4.09 -2.07
CA VAL A 94 5.36 -4.80 -1.03
C VAL A 94 5.62 -3.99 0.23
N LEU A 95 5.71 -2.66 0.17
CA LEU A 95 5.96 -1.84 1.37
C LEU A 95 4.88 -2.06 2.45
N PRO A 96 3.58 -1.83 2.18
CA PRO A 96 2.54 -2.14 3.17
C PRO A 96 2.43 -3.64 3.46
N LEU A 97 2.63 -4.54 2.48
CA LEU A 97 2.58 -5.99 2.72
C LEU A 97 3.62 -6.44 3.77
N GLU A 98 4.87 -5.98 3.63
CA GLU A 98 5.95 -6.33 4.54
C GLU A 98 5.82 -5.62 5.90
N ALA A 99 5.52 -4.32 5.89
CA ALA A 99 5.40 -3.55 7.12
C ALA A 99 4.23 -4.03 8.01
N MET A 100 3.12 -4.45 7.40
CA MET A 100 1.95 -4.98 8.09
C MET A 100 2.04 -6.49 8.35
N ASP A 101 3.09 -7.17 7.86
CA ASP A 101 3.30 -8.61 8.00
C ASP A 101 2.08 -9.41 7.51
N LEU A 102 1.72 -9.18 6.25
CA LEU A 102 0.61 -9.82 5.56
C LEU A 102 1.13 -10.94 4.66
N VAL A 103 0.30 -11.96 4.47
CA VAL A 103 0.61 -13.14 3.66
C VAL A 103 -0.48 -13.31 2.61
N ILE A 104 -0.08 -13.57 1.37
CA ILE A 104 -1.02 -13.97 0.31
C ILE A 104 -1.22 -15.47 0.41
N ASP A 105 -2.46 -15.93 0.50
CA ASP A 105 -2.85 -17.33 0.36
C ASP A 105 -3.32 -17.57 -1.09
N PRO A 106 -2.47 -18.17 -1.96
CA PRO A 106 -2.83 -18.36 -3.37
C PRO A 106 -3.90 -19.45 -3.57
N SER A 107 -4.05 -20.35 -2.59
CA SER A 107 -5.02 -21.45 -2.67
C SER A 107 -6.44 -20.92 -2.50
N GLN A 108 -6.62 -19.98 -1.59
CA GLN A 108 -7.90 -19.32 -1.31
C GLN A 108 -8.05 -17.97 -2.03
N ARG A 109 -6.97 -17.46 -2.67
CA ARG A 109 -6.92 -16.16 -3.38
C ARG A 109 -7.28 -14.98 -2.49
N GLN A 110 -6.71 -14.95 -1.30
CA GLN A 110 -6.99 -13.94 -0.30
C GLN A 110 -5.70 -13.41 0.34
N LEU A 111 -5.76 -12.18 0.80
CA LEU A 111 -4.78 -11.63 1.73
C LEU A 111 -5.17 -12.04 3.15
N ILE A 112 -4.21 -12.47 3.96
CA ILE A 112 -4.42 -12.77 5.37
C ILE A 112 -3.35 -12.09 6.23
N THR A 113 -3.66 -11.85 7.49
CA THR A 113 -2.64 -11.54 8.48
C THR A 113 -1.75 -12.76 8.68
N ASN A 114 -0.45 -12.57 8.86
CA ASN A 114 0.47 -13.70 9.01
C ASN A 114 0.05 -14.59 10.21
N PRO A 115 -0.35 -15.86 9.98
CA PRO A 115 -0.83 -16.74 11.05
C PRO A 115 0.22 -17.04 12.11
N ARG A 116 1.51 -16.84 11.79
CA ARG A 116 2.62 -17.01 12.74
C ARG A 116 2.70 -15.89 13.77
N HIS A 117 2.09 -14.74 13.49
CA HIS A 117 2.12 -13.56 14.35
C HIS A 117 0.70 -13.02 14.58
N PRO A 118 -0.24 -13.77 15.15
CA PRO A 118 -1.67 -13.41 15.14
C PRO A 118 -2.00 -12.04 15.79
N ASN A 119 -1.21 -11.62 16.77
CA ASN A 119 -1.53 -10.47 17.62
C ASN A 119 -0.90 -9.14 17.16
N TYR A 120 0.19 -9.16 16.40
CA TYR A 120 0.94 -7.96 16.02
C TYR A 120 1.79 -8.20 14.77
N ALA A 121 2.11 -7.11 14.05
CA ALA A 121 3.02 -7.16 12.91
C ALA A 121 4.47 -7.33 13.34
N VAL A 122 5.21 -8.13 12.58
CA VAL A 122 6.66 -8.32 12.75
C VAL A 122 7.35 -7.94 11.46
N ALA A 123 8.06 -6.82 11.46
CA ALA A 123 8.96 -6.42 10.40
C ALA A 123 10.41 -6.77 10.76
N LEU A 124 11.19 -7.18 9.76
CA LEU A 124 12.61 -7.45 9.95
C LEU A 124 13.39 -6.13 10.12
N ALA A 125 14.09 -6.00 11.24
CA ALA A 125 14.99 -4.89 11.49
C ALA A 125 16.42 -5.41 11.70
N LYS A 126 17.41 -4.74 11.10
CA LYS A 126 18.83 -5.05 11.30
C LYS A 126 19.51 -3.94 12.08
N ARG A 127 20.12 -4.28 13.21
CA ARG A 127 21.03 -3.39 13.94
C ARG A 127 22.40 -3.39 13.25
N SER A 128 22.94 -2.20 12.95
CA SER A 128 24.33 -2.05 12.52
C SER A 128 25.26 -2.05 13.74
N GLY A 129 26.37 -2.80 13.66
CA GLY A 129 27.40 -2.90 14.71
C GLY A 129 27.13 -3.95 15.80
N PHE A 130 27.75 -5.13 15.64
CA PHE A 130 28.13 -6.01 16.74
C PHE A 130 29.66 -5.97 16.83
N ARG A 131 30.20 -5.58 17.99
CA ARG A 131 31.49 -6.09 18.44
C ARG A 131 31.20 -7.17 19.47
#